data_AF-A0A7V5ZFW4-F1
#
_entry.id   AF-A0A7V5ZFW4-F1
#
_cell.length_a   1.000
_cell.length_b   1.000
_cell.length_c   1.000
_cell.angle_alpha   90.00
_cell.angle_beta   90.00
_cell.angle_gamma   90.00
#
_symmetry.space_group_name_H-M   'P 1'
#
loop_
_entity.id
_entity.type
_entity.pdbx_description
1 polymer ?
#
loop_
_entity_poly.entity_id
_entity_poly.type
_entity_poly.pdbx_seq_one_letter_code
_entity_poly.pdbx_strand_id
1 'polypeptide(L)'
;MRRDITMLMEEVQPDQASFFMLTPLPGSMDHLEMTRRGEWMDSDFNQYDSFHAVQNHPNMTKEEWFNVYREAWKRFYSVENLTKVLHRASPESYWGIFKNAVWYAYATHCEEAHPMITGFWRLKGRTERRPTFPMESRLAYAWRRTKDTVVLSWRVLKLILMFEKIWRATWLTKRAAEWRESMAQAKEAQVQRQRRALAKAVAFLTYLHLRMGQSRAVWQDAWQLLKRGKLWHPRLYLDSVYGVFLSVSELLTRVWLFLMNFALET
;
A
#
# COMPACT_ATOMS: atom_id res chain seq x y z
N MET A 1 2.96 -17.23 -22.12
CA MET A 1 3.05 -17.06 -20.66
C MET A 1 3.83 -15.82 -20.22
N ARG A 2 5.18 -15.73 -20.36
CA ARG A 2 5.90 -14.49 -19.96
C ARG A 2 5.38 -13.23 -20.66
N ARG A 3 5.06 -13.35 -21.95
CA ARG A 3 4.39 -12.32 -22.73
C ARG A 3 3.01 -11.97 -22.14
N ASP A 4 2.24 -12.98 -21.77
CA ASP A 4 0.89 -12.84 -21.22
C ASP A 4 0.91 -12.12 -19.87
N ILE A 5 1.89 -12.41 -19.00
CA ILE A 5 2.09 -11.67 -17.74
C ILE A 5 2.48 -10.22 -18.00
N THR A 6 3.36 -9.96 -18.97
CA THR A 6 3.69 -8.59 -19.38
C THR A 6 2.46 -7.86 -19.90
N MET A 7 1.67 -8.48 -20.78
CA MET A 7 0.42 -7.91 -21.30
C MET A 7 -0.58 -7.63 -20.16
N LEU A 8 -0.72 -8.56 -19.21
CA LEU A 8 -1.57 -8.35 -18.04
C LEU A 8 -1.12 -7.14 -17.22
N MET A 9 0.19 -6.97 -17.02
CA MET A 9 0.76 -5.87 -16.23
C MET A 9 0.74 -4.52 -16.95
N GLU A 10 0.96 -4.51 -18.27
CA GLU A 10 1.19 -3.29 -19.04
C GLU A 10 -0.05 -2.81 -19.81
N GLU A 11 -0.87 -3.73 -20.31
CA GLU A 11 -2.05 -3.42 -21.14
C GLU A 11 -3.34 -3.48 -20.32
N VAL A 12 -3.59 -4.61 -19.61
CA VAL A 12 -4.83 -4.79 -18.83
C VAL A 12 -4.78 -4.02 -17.51
N GLN A 13 -3.62 -4.01 -16.87
CA GLN A 13 -3.32 -3.24 -15.65
C GLN A 13 -4.28 -3.48 -14.46
N PRO A 14 -4.64 -4.73 -14.12
CA PRO A 14 -5.54 -4.99 -13.01
C PRO A 14 -4.88 -4.61 -11.68
N ASP A 15 -5.70 -4.20 -10.71
CA ASP A 15 -5.22 -3.90 -9.35
C ASP A 15 -4.83 -5.17 -8.57
N GLN A 16 -5.39 -6.31 -8.98
CA GLN A 16 -5.15 -7.62 -8.38
C GLN A 16 -5.32 -8.72 -9.42
N ALA A 17 -4.50 -9.77 -9.35
CA ALA A 17 -4.61 -10.94 -10.20
C ALA A 17 -4.36 -12.22 -9.40
N SER A 18 -5.15 -13.25 -9.69
CA SER A 18 -4.95 -14.60 -9.16
C SER A 18 -4.62 -15.54 -10.31
N PHE A 19 -3.55 -16.32 -10.16
CA PHE A 19 -3.13 -17.30 -11.15
C PHE A 19 -3.47 -18.71 -10.70
N PHE A 20 -3.89 -19.54 -11.64
CA PHE A 20 -4.30 -20.92 -11.40
C PHE A 20 -3.66 -21.85 -12.43
N MET A 21 -3.38 -23.08 -12.00
CA MET A 21 -3.02 -24.19 -12.88
C MET A 21 -4.29 -24.98 -13.19
N LEU A 22 -4.53 -25.26 -14.48
CA LEU A 22 -5.66 -26.09 -14.90
C LEU A 22 -5.56 -27.44 -14.17
N THR A 23 -6.60 -27.74 -13.39
CA THR A 23 -6.67 -28.92 -12.54
C THR A 23 -7.97 -29.65 -12.84
N PRO A 24 -7.92 -30.90 -13.32
CA PRO A 24 -9.10 -31.72 -13.55
C PRO A 24 -9.64 -32.15 -12.19
N LEU A 25 -10.46 -31.31 -11.56
CA LEU A 25 -11.01 -31.59 -10.24
C LEU A 25 -11.87 -32.86 -10.28
N PRO A 26 -11.76 -33.76 -9.30
CA PRO A 26 -12.58 -34.96 -9.26
C PRO A 26 -14.07 -34.63 -9.33
N GLY A 27 -14.79 -35.25 -10.27
CA GLY A 27 -16.20 -34.97 -10.55
C GLY A 27 -16.45 -33.90 -11.63
N SER A 28 -15.41 -33.22 -12.13
CA SER A 28 -15.51 -32.36 -13.32
C SER A 28 -15.61 -33.17 -14.61
N MET A 29 -16.15 -32.54 -15.67
CA MET A 29 -16.17 -33.13 -17.01
C MET A 29 -14.76 -33.39 -17.53
N ASP A 30 -13.81 -32.49 -17.27
CA ASP A 30 -12.41 -32.65 -17.67
C ASP A 30 -11.80 -33.91 -17.04
N HIS A 31 -11.99 -34.09 -15.73
CA HIS A 31 -11.52 -35.29 -15.04
C HIS A 31 -12.16 -36.57 -15.60
N LEU A 32 -13.47 -36.53 -15.89
CA LEU A 32 -14.19 -37.68 -16.46
C LEU A 32 -13.64 -38.07 -17.84
N GLU A 33 -13.44 -37.09 -18.73
CA GLU A 33 -12.91 -37.31 -20.06
C GLU A 33 -11.47 -37.79 -20.04
N MET A 34 -10.60 -37.15 -19.24
CA MET A 34 -9.21 -37.56 -19.08
C MET A 34 -9.09 -38.98 -18.54
N THR A 35 -9.93 -39.35 -17.55
CA THR A 35 -10.02 -40.73 -17.04
C THR A 35 -10.42 -41.70 -18.16
N ARG A 36 -11.44 -41.36 -18.96
CA ARG A 36 -11.90 -42.19 -20.09
C ARG A 36 -10.84 -42.38 -21.17
N ARG A 37 -10.01 -41.35 -21.40
CA ARG A 37 -8.88 -41.39 -22.34
C ARG A 37 -7.65 -42.11 -21.77
N GLY A 38 -7.67 -42.51 -20.50
CA GLY A 38 -6.53 -43.15 -19.84
C GLY A 38 -5.33 -42.21 -19.66
N GLU A 39 -5.58 -40.91 -19.60
CA GLU A 39 -4.53 -39.92 -19.38
C GLU A 39 -3.97 -40.01 -17.96
N TRP A 40 -2.67 -39.79 -17.83
CA TRP A 40 -2.02 -39.76 -16.53
C TRP A 40 -2.50 -38.53 -15.74
N MET A 41 -2.96 -38.77 -14.50
CA MET A 41 -3.25 -37.76 -13.50
C MET A 41 -2.65 -38.19 -12.15
N ASP A 42 -2.37 -37.23 -11.27
CA ASP A 42 -1.75 -37.52 -9.98
C ASP A 42 -2.66 -38.38 -9.10
N SER A 43 -2.10 -39.40 -8.46
CA SER A 43 -2.87 -40.29 -7.57
C SER A 43 -3.21 -39.63 -6.21
N ASP A 44 -2.48 -38.60 -5.81
CA ASP A 44 -2.71 -37.88 -4.56
C ASP A 44 -3.69 -36.73 -4.77
N PHE A 45 -4.96 -36.96 -4.40
CA PHE A 45 -6.00 -35.94 -4.46
C PHE A 45 -5.71 -34.68 -3.64
N ASN A 46 -4.80 -34.74 -2.65
CA ASN A 46 -4.39 -33.54 -1.92
C ASN A 46 -3.61 -32.53 -2.77
N GLN A 47 -3.13 -32.92 -3.96
CA GLN A 47 -2.46 -32.03 -4.90
C GLN A 47 -3.43 -31.32 -5.85
N TYR A 48 -4.72 -31.68 -5.85
CA TYR A 48 -5.73 -31.10 -6.74
C TYR A 48 -6.25 -29.76 -6.20
N ASP A 49 -5.32 -28.83 -5.98
CA ASP A 49 -5.56 -27.53 -5.35
C ASP A 49 -5.52 -26.36 -6.35
N SER A 50 -5.35 -26.63 -7.65
CA SER A 50 -5.14 -25.62 -8.70
C SER A 50 -3.81 -24.85 -8.60
N PHE A 51 -2.86 -25.34 -7.78
CA PHE A 51 -1.54 -24.74 -7.60
C PHE A 51 -0.41 -25.73 -7.86
N HIS A 52 -0.71 -27.03 -7.99
CA HIS A 52 0.24 -28.07 -8.37
C HIS A 52 -0.10 -28.68 -9.73
N ALA A 53 0.94 -29.15 -10.43
CA ALA A 53 0.79 -29.86 -11.69
C ALA A 53 0.32 -31.30 -11.47
N VAL A 54 -1.00 -31.52 -11.51
CA VAL A 54 -1.59 -32.86 -11.34
C VAL A 54 -1.87 -33.61 -12.64
N GLN A 55 -1.50 -33.02 -13.78
CA GLN A 55 -1.62 -33.62 -15.12
C GLN A 55 -0.38 -33.31 -15.95
N ASN A 56 -0.22 -34.02 -17.07
CA ASN A 56 0.84 -33.70 -18.03
C ASN A 56 0.47 -32.45 -18.83
N HIS A 57 1.40 -31.50 -18.90
CA HIS A 57 1.28 -30.36 -19.81
C HIS A 57 1.82 -30.76 -21.20
N PRO A 58 1.16 -30.38 -22.32
CA PRO A 58 1.55 -30.86 -23.65
C PRO A 58 2.98 -30.45 -24.07
N ASN A 59 3.46 -29.32 -23.57
CA ASN A 59 4.74 -28.73 -23.98
C ASN A 59 5.73 -28.49 -22.82
N MET A 60 5.37 -28.85 -21.58
CA MET A 60 6.19 -28.56 -20.41
C MET A 60 6.21 -29.77 -19.49
N THR A 61 7.36 -30.02 -18.88
CA THR A 61 7.44 -30.89 -17.71
C THR A 61 6.65 -30.29 -16.54
N LYS A 62 6.35 -31.11 -15.52
CA LYS A 62 5.62 -30.65 -14.33
C LYS A 62 6.40 -29.55 -13.60
N GLU A 63 7.71 -29.72 -13.51
CA GLU A 63 8.63 -28.80 -12.86
C GLU A 63 8.70 -27.47 -13.61
N GLU A 64 8.80 -27.50 -14.93
CA GLU A 64 8.76 -26.29 -15.77
C GLU A 64 7.44 -25.56 -15.61
N TRP A 65 6.31 -26.28 -15.68
CA TRP A 65 4.99 -25.67 -15.56
C TRP A 65 4.79 -25.01 -14.17
N PHE A 66 5.18 -25.71 -13.10
CA PHE A 66 5.10 -25.16 -11.74
C PHE A 66 6.06 -23.97 -11.54
N ASN A 67 7.26 -24.00 -12.13
CA ASN A 67 8.18 -22.87 -12.06
C ASN A 67 7.63 -21.64 -12.79
N VAL A 68 7.02 -21.83 -13.95
CA VAL A 68 6.35 -20.76 -14.70
C VAL A 68 5.19 -20.17 -13.88
N TYR A 69 4.39 -21.01 -13.22
CA TYR A 69 3.35 -20.57 -12.29
C TYR A 69 3.92 -19.71 -11.14
N ARG A 70 5.00 -20.15 -10.48
CA ARG A 70 5.65 -19.36 -9.41
C ARG A 70 6.26 -18.06 -9.93
N GLU A 71 6.78 -18.05 -11.16
CA GLU A 71 7.32 -16.85 -11.80
C GLU A 71 6.21 -15.82 -12.04
N ALA A 72 5.01 -16.25 -12.44
CA ALA A 72 3.81 -15.41 -12.62
C ALA A 72 3.55 -14.55 -11.39
N TRP A 73 3.45 -15.22 -10.24
CA TRP A 73 3.17 -14.61 -8.94
C TRP A 73 4.26 -13.61 -8.55
N LYS A 74 5.53 -14.02 -8.63
CA LYS A 74 6.67 -13.15 -8.27
C LYS A 74 6.77 -11.92 -9.14
N ARG A 75 6.44 -12.03 -10.43
CA ARG A 75 6.51 -10.92 -11.39
C ARG A 75 5.34 -9.96 -11.23
N PHE A 76 4.13 -10.46 -11.02
CA PHE A 76 2.96 -9.59 -10.80
C PHE A 76 3.01 -8.89 -9.44
N TYR A 77 3.43 -9.58 -8.38
CA TYR A 77 3.60 -9.03 -7.03
C TYR A 77 5.03 -8.52 -6.78
N SER A 78 5.69 -8.00 -7.81
CA SER A 78 6.99 -7.35 -7.70
C SER A 78 6.85 -5.90 -7.21
N VAL A 79 7.94 -5.33 -6.70
CA VAL A 79 7.96 -3.92 -6.26
C VAL A 79 7.56 -2.99 -7.39
N GLU A 80 8.07 -3.25 -8.60
CA GLU A 80 7.84 -2.42 -9.78
C GLU A 80 6.36 -2.39 -10.15
N ASN A 81 5.71 -3.56 -10.22
CA ASN A 81 4.31 -3.63 -10.61
C ASN A 81 3.37 -3.09 -9.52
N LEU A 82 3.61 -3.46 -8.25
CA LEU A 82 2.80 -2.98 -7.13
C LEU A 82 2.89 -1.46 -6.96
N THR A 83 4.06 -0.87 -7.22
CA THR A 83 4.23 0.58 -7.23
C THR A 83 3.37 1.22 -8.33
N LYS A 84 3.36 0.66 -9.56
CA LYS A 84 2.50 1.14 -10.64
C LYS A 84 1.01 1.04 -10.30
N VAL A 85 0.57 -0.10 -9.75
CA VAL A 85 -0.82 -0.32 -9.31
C VAL A 85 -1.24 0.75 -8.29
N LEU A 86 -0.46 0.92 -7.23
CA LEU A 86 -0.77 1.87 -6.15
C LEU A 86 -0.63 3.35 -6.57
N HIS A 87 0.18 3.65 -7.59
CA HIS A 87 0.20 4.98 -8.21
C HIS A 87 -1.11 5.31 -8.93
N ARG A 88 -1.79 4.32 -9.53
CA ARG A 88 -3.09 4.52 -10.20
C ARG A 88 -4.27 4.59 -9.23
N ALA A 89 -4.13 4.00 -8.04
CA ALA A 89 -5.19 3.99 -7.03
C ALA A 89 -5.60 5.40 -6.59
N SER A 90 -6.91 5.60 -6.37
CA SER A 90 -7.44 6.82 -5.76
C SER A 90 -7.20 6.81 -4.25
N PRO A 91 -7.28 7.97 -3.55
CA PRO A 91 -7.14 8.03 -2.10
C PRO A 91 -8.07 7.06 -1.35
N GLU A 92 -9.29 6.88 -1.86
CA GLU A 92 -10.33 6.05 -1.26
C GLU A 92 -10.05 4.54 -1.44
N SER A 93 -9.53 4.13 -2.61
CA SER A 93 -9.26 2.72 -2.90
C SER A 93 -7.85 2.27 -2.50
N TYR A 94 -6.93 3.21 -2.28
CA TYR A 94 -5.51 2.96 -2.02
C TYR A 94 -5.28 1.91 -0.94
N TRP A 95 -5.89 2.09 0.24
CA TRP A 95 -5.64 1.20 1.37
C TRP A 95 -6.26 -0.17 1.19
N GLY A 96 -7.40 -0.28 0.52
CA GLY A 96 -7.98 -1.57 0.16
C GLY A 96 -7.05 -2.36 -0.77
N ILE A 97 -6.57 -1.72 -1.83
CA ILE A 97 -5.60 -2.32 -2.76
C ILE A 97 -4.28 -2.64 -2.06
N PHE A 98 -3.79 -1.76 -1.20
CA PHE A 98 -2.56 -1.95 -0.44
C PHE A 98 -2.64 -3.16 0.50
N LYS A 99 -3.72 -3.28 1.28
CA LYS A 99 -3.96 -4.41 2.19
C LYS A 99 -4.05 -5.74 1.42
N ASN A 100 -4.77 -5.76 0.31
CA ASN A 100 -4.85 -6.95 -0.55
C ASN A 100 -3.50 -7.30 -1.18
N ALA A 101 -2.74 -6.31 -1.63
CA ALA A 101 -1.39 -6.51 -2.16
C ALA A 101 -0.47 -7.11 -1.09
N VAL A 102 -0.53 -6.65 0.17
CA VAL A 102 0.23 -7.25 1.29
C VAL A 102 -0.14 -8.71 1.48
N TRP A 103 -1.43 -9.06 1.47
CA TRP A 103 -1.89 -10.45 1.60
C TRP A 103 -1.32 -11.35 0.49
N TYR A 104 -1.47 -10.92 -0.77
CA TYR A 104 -1.07 -11.71 -1.94
C TYR A 104 0.46 -11.82 -2.06
N ALA A 105 1.17 -10.74 -1.76
CA ALA A 105 2.62 -10.73 -1.71
C ALA A 105 3.15 -11.56 -0.53
N TYR A 106 2.47 -11.57 0.61
CA TYR A 106 2.80 -12.46 1.72
C TYR A 106 2.68 -13.93 1.28
N ALA A 107 1.55 -14.32 0.69
CA ALA A 107 1.33 -15.69 0.23
C ALA A 107 2.42 -16.15 -0.75
N THR A 108 2.78 -15.27 -1.69
CA THR A 108 3.79 -15.55 -2.73
C THR A 108 5.22 -15.57 -2.18
N HIS A 109 5.63 -14.55 -1.44
CA HIS A 109 7.04 -14.34 -1.07
C HIS A 109 7.42 -14.96 0.27
N CYS A 110 6.45 -15.20 1.16
CA CYS A 110 6.68 -15.76 2.49
C CYS A 110 6.34 -17.24 2.56
N GLU A 111 5.12 -17.63 2.22
CA GLU A 111 4.64 -19.02 2.33
C GLU A 111 4.84 -19.83 1.03
N GLU A 112 5.15 -19.17 -0.09
CA GLU A 112 5.25 -19.79 -1.44
C GLU A 112 4.00 -20.62 -1.81
N ALA A 113 2.83 -20.15 -1.40
CA ALA A 113 1.55 -20.81 -1.59
C ALA A 113 0.49 -19.81 -2.09
N HIS A 114 -0.65 -20.32 -2.52
CA HIS A 114 -1.68 -19.48 -3.12
C HIS A 114 -2.45 -18.68 -2.06
N PRO A 115 -2.75 -17.39 -2.31
CA PRO A 115 -3.39 -16.49 -1.34
C PRO A 115 -4.73 -16.98 -0.79
N MET A 116 -5.47 -17.82 -1.52
CA MET A 116 -6.76 -18.34 -1.07
C MET A 116 -6.66 -19.46 -0.02
N ILE A 117 -5.49 -20.11 0.11
CA ILE A 117 -5.28 -21.21 1.06
C ILE A 117 -4.30 -20.84 2.18
N THR A 118 -3.74 -19.63 2.13
CA THR A 118 -2.73 -19.15 3.08
C THR A 118 -3.27 -18.06 3.99
N GLY A 119 -2.90 -18.11 5.27
CA GLY A 119 -2.98 -16.97 6.18
C GLY A 119 -1.59 -16.51 6.63
N PHE A 120 -1.51 -15.46 7.45
CA PHE A 120 -0.24 -14.82 7.87
C PHE A 120 0.66 -15.63 8.83
N TRP A 121 0.17 -16.77 9.34
CA TRP A 121 0.99 -17.67 10.13
C TRP A 121 0.43 -19.08 10.09
N ARG A 122 1.18 -20.02 9.50
CA ARG A 122 0.75 -21.41 9.46
C ARG A 122 1.00 -22.10 10.81
N LEU A 123 -0.09 -22.56 11.43
CA LEU A 123 -0.03 -23.51 12.54
C LEU A 123 0.28 -24.90 11.96
N LYS A 124 1.33 -25.54 12.49
CA LYS A 124 1.77 -26.87 12.06
C LYS A 124 1.90 -27.74 13.31
N GLY A 125 0.86 -28.48 13.67
CA GLY A 125 0.89 -29.39 14.81
C GLY A 125 1.89 -30.53 14.61
N ARG A 126 2.45 -31.04 15.71
CA ARG A 126 3.36 -32.21 15.67
C ARG A 126 2.66 -33.47 15.15
N THR A 127 1.39 -33.63 15.52
CA THR A 127 0.55 -34.79 15.22
C THR A 127 -0.26 -34.64 13.92
N GLU A 128 -0.27 -33.45 13.32
CA GLU A 128 -1.00 -33.13 12.10
C GLU A 128 -0.16 -33.46 10.85
N ARG A 129 0.35 -34.70 10.80
CA ARG A 129 1.12 -35.20 9.67
C ARG A 129 0.30 -36.21 8.90
N ARG A 130 0.60 -36.35 7.61
CA ARG A 130 0.02 -37.43 6.80
C ARG A 130 0.37 -38.79 7.43
N PRO A 131 -0.53 -39.79 7.38
CA PRO A 131 -0.29 -41.11 7.97
C PRO A 131 0.98 -41.81 7.47
N THR A 132 1.43 -41.50 6.25
CA THR A 132 2.65 -42.05 5.64
C THR A 132 3.94 -41.49 6.23
N PHE A 133 3.89 -40.41 7.01
CA PHE A 133 5.07 -39.83 7.65
C PHE A 133 5.20 -40.30 9.10
N PRO A 134 6.42 -40.65 9.56
CA PRO A 134 6.64 -41.02 10.95
C PRO A 134 6.37 -39.85 11.90
N MET A 135 5.93 -40.19 13.12
CA MET A 135 5.71 -39.21 14.18
C MET A 135 7.04 -38.61 14.64
N GLU A 136 7.17 -37.29 14.58
CA GLU A 136 8.38 -36.60 15.04
C GLU A 136 8.51 -36.66 16.57
N SER A 137 9.73 -36.85 17.06
CA SER A 137 10.05 -36.62 18.47
C SER A 137 9.83 -35.14 18.82
N ARG A 138 9.59 -34.84 20.11
CA ARG A 138 9.33 -33.46 20.56
C ARG A 138 10.49 -32.50 20.25
N LEU A 139 11.73 -32.98 20.40
CA LEU A 139 12.93 -32.19 20.11
C LEU A 139 13.12 -31.95 18.61
N ALA A 140 12.93 -32.99 17.78
CA ALA A 140 13.02 -32.86 16.32
C ALA A 140 11.95 -31.88 15.79
N TYR A 141 10.73 -31.98 16.32
CA TYR A 141 9.65 -31.06 16.02
C TYR A 141 9.99 -29.62 16.42
N ALA A 142 10.46 -29.40 17.66
CA ALA A 142 10.81 -28.07 18.14
C ALA A 142 11.92 -27.44 17.28
N TRP A 143 12.97 -28.20 16.95
CA TRP A 143 14.05 -27.73 16.09
C TRP A 143 13.59 -27.35 14.69
N ARG A 144 12.80 -28.21 14.04
CA ARG A 144 12.21 -27.92 12.72
C ARG A 144 11.31 -26.69 12.80
N ARG A 145 10.44 -26.60 13.81
CA ARG A 145 9.50 -25.47 13.94
C ARG A 145 10.22 -24.16 14.19
N THR A 146 11.29 -24.16 14.98
CA THR A 146 12.14 -22.97 15.19
C THR A 146 12.79 -22.52 13.89
N LYS A 147 13.33 -23.45 13.08
CA LYS A 147 13.87 -23.11 11.74
C LYS A 147 12.80 -22.52 10.83
N ASP A 148 11.64 -23.16 10.74
CA ASP A 148 10.50 -22.65 9.95
C ASP A 148 10.12 -21.23 10.40
N THR A 149 10.05 -21.00 11.72
CA THR A 149 9.76 -19.68 12.31
C THR A 149 10.81 -18.65 11.94
N VAL A 150 12.10 -18.96 12.07
CA VAL A 150 13.18 -18.02 11.74
C VAL A 150 13.17 -17.65 10.27
N VAL A 151 13.00 -18.64 9.38
CA VAL A 151 12.91 -18.42 7.93
C VAL A 151 11.69 -17.57 7.59
N LEU A 152 10.52 -17.88 8.16
CA LEU A 152 9.30 -17.11 7.93
C LEU A 152 9.44 -15.68 8.43
N SER A 153 9.91 -15.48 9.66
CA SER A 153 10.14 -14.15 10.24
C SER A 153 11.09 -13.31 9.38
N TRP A 154 12.13 -13.91 8.83
CA TRP A 154 13.05 -13.23 7.90
C TRP A 154 12.36 -12.83 6.59
N ARG A 155 11.53 -13.71 6.02
CA ARG A 155 10.74 -13.40 4.81
C ARG A 155 9.73 -12.29 5.08
N VAL A 156 9.06 -12.32 6.23
CA VAL A 156 8.13 -11.27 6.67
C VAL A 156 8.85 -9.94 6.87
N LEU A 157 10.04 -9.93 7.46
CA LEU A 157 10.84 -8.71 7.58
C LEU A 157 11.17 -8.11 6.21
N LYS A 158 11.60 -8.94 5.24
CA LYS A 158 11.82 -8.50 3.86
C LYS A 158 10.54 -7.95 3.21
N LEU A 159 9.40 -8.57 3.46
CA LEU A 159 8.09 -8.12 2.99
C LEU A 159 7.74 -6.74 3.57
N ILE A 160 7.94 -6.53 4.87
CA ILE A 160 7.71 -5.23 5.52
C ILE A 160 8.57 -4.14 4.87
N LEU A 161 9.87 -4.39 4.69
CA LEU A 161 10.77 -3.44 4.03
C LEU A 161 10.37 -3.16 2.57
N MET A 162 9.90 -4.19 1.87
CA MET A 162 9.38 -4.08 0.51
C MET A 162 8.17 -3.14 0.44
N PHE A 163 7.18 -3.34 1.32
CA PHE A 163 5.98 -2.51 1.37
C PHE A 163 6.23 -1.12 1.92
N GLU A 164 7.20 -0.93 2.81
CA GLU A 164 7.66 0.39 3.22
C GLU A 164 8.18 1.18 2.01
N LYS A 165 9.01 0.55 1.16
CA LYS A 165 9.53 1.17 -0.06
C LYS A 165 8.39 1.56 -1.01
N ILE A 166 7.44 0.66 -1.24
CA ILE A 166 6.29 0.89 -2.11
C ILE A 166 5.41 2.04 -1.57
N TRP A 167 5.09 2.01 -0.28
CA TRP A 167 4.26 3.02 0.39
C TRP A 167 4.89 4.42 0.32
N ARG A 168 6.20 4.53 0.52
CA ARG A 168 6.95 5.80 0.38
C ARG A 168 6.88 6.34 -1.05
N ALA A 169 7.07 5.47 -2.04
CA ALA A 169 7.07 5.84 -3.44
C ALA A 169 5.68 6.29 -3.92
N THR A 170 4.61 5.81 -3.31
CA THR A 170 3.23 6.00 -3.78
C THR A 170 2.47 6.99 -2.90
N TRP A 171 1.96 6.54 -1.75
CA TRP A 171 1.11 7.34 -0.85
C TRP A 171 1.81 8.57 -0.31
N LEU A 172 3.01 8.41 0.24
CA LEU A 172 3.69 9.52 0.91
C LEU A 172 4.04 10.63 -0.08
N THR A 173 4.37 10.26 -1.31
CA THR A 173 4.67 11.23 -2.38
C THR A 173 3.42 11.98 -2.82
N LYS A 174 2.27 11.28 -2.99
CA LYS A 174 0.97 11.92 -3.27
C LYS A 174 0.57 12.89 -2.15
N ARG A 175 0.58 12.43 -0.91
CA ARG A 175 0.19 13.24 0.27
C ARG A 175 1.14 14.42 0.50
N ALA A 176 2.43 14.26 0.23
CA ALA A 176 3.39 15.36 0.30
C ALA A 176 3.13 16.42 -0.80
N ALA A 177 2.71 16.00 -2.00
CA ALA A 177 2.32 16.93 -3.06
C ALA A 177 1.05 17.71 -2.70
N GLU A 178 0.00 17.00 -2.25
CA GLU A 178 -1.25 17.62 -1.76
C GLU A 178 -0.99 18.61 -0.62
N TRP A 179 -0.13 18.24 0.33
CA TRP A 179 0.26 19.13 1.42
C TRP A 179 0.98 20.39 0.92
N ARG A 180 1.91 20.26 -0.04
CA ARG A 180 2.59 21.42 -0.66
C ARG A 180 1.61 22.34 -1.38
N GLU A 181 0.66 21.78 -2.12
CA GLU A 181 -0.38 22.55 -2.80
C GLU A 181 -1.28 23.29 -1.80
N SER A 182 -1.73 22.62 -0.74
CA SER A 182 -2.50 23.22 0.35
C SER A 182 -1.74 24.37 1.02
N MET A 183 -0.45 24.18 1.30
CA MET A 183 0.41 25.22 1.88
C MET A 183 0.61 26.41 0.92
N ALA A 184 0.74 26.15 -0.40
CA ALA A 184 0.84 27.21 -1.41
C ALA A 184 -0.46 28.03 -1.47
N GLN A 185 -1.62 27.36 -1.50
CA GLN A 185 -2.93 28.02 -1.47
C GLN A 185 -3.14 28.85 -0.19
N ALA A 186 -2.74 28.31 0.97
CA ALA A 186 -2.81 29.03 2.24
C ALA A 186 -1.92 30.29 2.24
N LYS A 187 -0.70 30.19 1.70
CA LYS A 187 0.24 31.31 1.56
C LYS A 187 -0.30 32.37 0.60
N GLU A 188 -0.86 31.97 -0.54
CA GLU A 188 -1.49 32.89 -1.48
C GLU A 188 -2.70 33.60 -0.85
N ALA A 189 -3.56 32.87 -0.16
CA ALA A 189 -4.69 33.44 0.57
C ALA A 189 -4.22 34.46 1.63
N GLN A 190 -3.12 34.19 2.31
CA GLN A 190 -2.50 35.12 3.26
C GLN A 190 -1.97 36.38 2.56
N VAL A 191 -1.24 36.24 1.46
CA VAL A 191 -0.74 37.38 0.66
C VAL A 191 -1.91 38.23 0.13
N GLN A 192 -2.98 37.60 -0.34
CA GLN A 192 -4.19 38.31 -0.78
C GLN A 192 -4.87 39.06 0.36
N ARG A 193 -4.94 38.47 1.56
CA ARG A 193 -5.43 39.18 2.77
C ARG A 193 -4.55 40.39 3.09
N GLN A 194 -3.23 40.25 3.05
CA GLN A 194 -2.29 41.36 3.28
C GLN A 194 -2.42 42.46 2.22
N ARG A 195 -2.55 42.11 0.93
CA ARG A 195 -2.77 43.08 -0.16
C ARG A 195 -4.09 43.84 0.01
N ARG A 196 -5.19 43.15 0.37
CA ARG A 196 -6.48 43.80 0.66
C ARG A 196 -6.39 44.73 1.88
N ALA A 197 -5.66 44.32 2.90
CA ALA A 197 -5.36 45.14 4.08
C ALA A 197 -4.60 46.42 3.72
N LEU A 198 -3.51 46.29 2.94
CA LEU A 198 -2.73 47.42 2.44
C LEU A 198 -3.57 48.33 1.54
N ALA A 199 -4.35 47.78 0.61
CA ALA A 199 -5.23 48.58 -0.25
C ALA A 199 -6.26 49.38 0.55
N LYS A 200 -6.85 48.79 1.60
CA LYS A 200 -7.73 49.52 2.53
C LYS A 200 -6.99 50.63 3.27
N ALA A 201 -5.77 50.38 3.73
CA ALA A 201 -4.94 51.38 4.42
C ALA A 201 -4.55 52.54 3.47
N VAL A 202 -4.15 52.23 2.23
CA VAL A 202 -3.85 53.23 1.21
C VAL A 202 -5.09 54.06 0.88
N ALA A 203 -6.24 53.42 0.62
CA ALA A 203 -7.49 54.13 0.36
C ALA A 203 -7.89 55.05 1.53
N PHE A 204 -7.69 54.60 2.77
CA PHE A 204 -7.93 55.40 3.97
C PHE A 204 -6.98 56.60 4.07
N LEU A 205 -5.68 56.41 3.81
CA LEU A 205 -4.70 57.50 3.82
C LEU A 205 -4.92 58.49 2.67
N THR A 206 -5.28 58.01 1.48
CA THR A 206 -5.66 58.87 0.34
C THR A 206 -6.93 59.67 0.65
N TYR A 207 -7.93 59.05 1.30
CA TYR A 207 -9.13 59.75 1.79
C TYR A 207 -8.77 60.86 2.79
N LEU A 208 -7.88 60.58 3.75
CA LEU A 208 -7.39 61.58 4.69
C LEU A 208 -6.63 62.71 3.98
N HIS A 209 -5.74 62.37 3.04
CA HIS A 209 -4.94 63.34 2.29
C HIS A 209 -5.81 64.28 1.45
N LEU A 210 -6.80 63.75 0.72
CA LEU A 210 -7.76 64.53 -0.07
C LEU A 210 -8.62 65.47 0.79
N ARG A 211 -8.78 65.18 2.09
CA ARG A 211 -9.51 66.03 3.05
C ARG A 211 -8.62 66.85 3.98
N MET A 212 -7.29 66.86 3.79
CA MET A 212 -6.41 67.72 4.57
C MET A 212 -6.63 69.19 4.21
N GLY A 213 -7.28 69.90 5.13
CA GLY A 213 -7.77 71.28 4.97
C GLY A 213 -9.10 71.55 5.67
N GLN A 214 -9.80 70.52 6.18
CA GLN A 214 -11.10 70.67 6.85
C GLN A 214 -11.11 70.23 8.34
N SER A 215 -12.12 70.70 9.08
CA SER A 215 -12.19 70.79 10.56
C SER A 215 -12.07 69.45 11.33
N ARG A 216 -11.88 69.56 12.66
CA ARG A 216 -11.78 68.45 13.65
C ARG A 216 -12.83 67.34 13.52
N ALA A 217 -14.02 67.63 12.97
CA ALA A 217 -15.09 66.66 12.79
C ALA A 217 -14.72 65.54 11.79
N VAL A 218 -13.93 65.85 10.75
CA VAL A 218 -13.49 64.88 9.75
C VAL A 218 -12.56 63.81 10.34
N TRP A 219 -11.75 64.20 11.32
CA TRP A 219 -10.84 63.29 12.01
C TRP A 219 -11.56 62.28 12.91
N GLN A 220 -12.67 62.68 13.54
CA GLN A 220 -13.49 61.77 14.35
C GLN A 220 -14.20 60.72 13.48
N ASP A 221 -14.64 61.11 12.29
CA ASP A 221 -15.34 60.23 11.34
C ASP A 221 -14.39 59.18 10.74
N ALA A 222 -13.17 59.59 10.38
CA ALA A 222 -12.11 58.69 9.92
C ALA A 222 -11.71 57.65 10.99
N TRP A 223 -11.65 58.06 12.26
CA TRP A 223 -11.33 57.18 13.38
C TRP A 223 -12.40 56.11 13.62
N GLN A 224 -13.68 56.44 13.43
CA GLN A 224 -14.79 55.48 13.56
C GLN A 224 -14.80 54.45 12.42
N LEU A 225 -14.44 54.85 11.19
CA LEU A 225 -14.28 53.94 10.05
C LEU A 225 -13.17 52.90 10.28
N LEU A 226 -12.05 53.33 10.87
CA LEU A 226 -10.91 52.46 11.16
C LEU A 226 -11.22 51.45 12.27
N LYS A 227 -11.96 51.85 13.32
CA LYS A 227 -12.46 50.93 14.37
C LYS A 227 -13.43 49.87 13.83
N ARG A 228 -14.20 50.17 12.79
CA ARG A 228 -15.13 49.22 12.17
C ARG A 228 -14.42 48.19 11.27
N GLY A 229 -13.22 48.49 10.76
CA GLY A 229 -12.43 47.61 9.90
C GLY A 229 -11.24 46.95 10.61
N LYS A 230 -11.49 45.90 11.41
CA LYS A 230 -10.46 45.14 12.17
C LYS A 230 -9.21 44.81 11.33
N LEU A 231 -8.07 45.36 11.72
CA LEU A 231 -6.74 45.00 11.25
C LEU A 231 -5.86 44.71 12.48
N TRP A 232 -5.12 43.60 12.41
CA TRP A 232 -4.03 43.14 13.30
C TRP A 232 -4.34 42.14 14.44
N HIS A 233 -3.67 40.97 14.40
CA HIS A 233 -3.46 40.07 15.55
C HIS A 233 -2.10 39.34 15.40
N PRO A 234 -1.18 39.40 16.38
CA PRO A 234 0.19 38.87 16.25
C PRO A 234 0.38 37.37 16.57
N ARG A 235 -0.70 36.57 16.62
CA ARG A 235 -0.66 35.17 17.10
C ARG A 235 -0.22 34.11 16.08
N LEU A 236 0.26 34.49 14.89
CA LEU A 236 0.54 33.55 13.78
C LEU A 236 2.02 33.19 13.59
N TYR A 237 2.88 33.37 14.61
CA TYR A 237 4.34 33.26 14.44
C TYR A 237 5.03 32.14 15.24
N LEU A 238 4.30 31.19 15.83
CA LEU A 238 4.88 30.20 16.76
C LEU A 238 4.84 28.72 16.32
N ASP A 239 4.43 28.40 15.09
CA ASP A 239 4.36 27.00 14.63
C ASP A 239 5.65 26.44 13.98
N SER A 240 6.77 27.17 14.01
CA SER A 240 8.01 26.76 13.32
C SER A 240 9.09 26.13 14.20
N VAL A 241 8.80 25.78 15.47
CA VAL A 241 9.83 25.33 16.43
C VAL A 241 9.88 23.81 16.64
N TYR A 242 8.89 23.06 16.15
CA TYR A 242 8.79 21.61 16.43
C TYR A 242 9.54 20.68 15.46
N GLY A 243 10.32 21.21 14.52
CA GLY A 243 10.86 20.43 13.39
C GLY A 243 12.24 19.79 13.57
N VAL A 244 12.91 19.86 14.74
CA VAL A 244 14.36 19.60 14.81
C VAL A 244 14.78 18.39 15.65
N PHE A 245 13.89 17.77 16.42
CA PHE A 245 14.22 16.55 17.16
C PHE A 245 13.61 15.34 16.47
N LEU A 246 14.44 14.39 16.01
CA LEU A 246 14.24 12.93 16.02
C LEU A 246 14.86 12.24 14.78
N SER A 247 16.15 11.88 14.84
CA SER A 247 16.83 11.08 13.79
C SER A 247 17.04 9.61 14.17
N VAL A 248 16.94 9.22 15.44
CA VAL A 248 17.05 7.80 15.88
C VAL A 248 15.69 7.18 16.20
N SER A 249 14.67 7.99 16.53
CA SER A 249 13.28 7.50 16.59
C SER A 249 12.69 7.28 15.22
N GLU A 250 13.31 7.80 14.16
CA GLU A 250 12.64 7.91 12.88
C GLU A 250 12.20 6.55 12.36
N LEU A 251 13.04 5.51 12.40
CA LEU A 251 12.66 4.17 11.93
C LEU A 251 11.51 3.56 12.74
N LEU A 252 11.54 3.69 14.07
CA LEU A 252 10.49 3.18 14.96
C LEU A 252 9.20 3.99 14.81
N THR A 253 9.30 5.31 14.70
CA THR A 253 8.18 6.20 14.39
C THR A 253 7.64 5.94 12.98
N ARG A 254 8.49 5.60 12.01
CA ARG A 254 8.11 5.26 10.63
C ARG A 254 7.34 3.93 10.59
N VAL A 255 7.82 2.90 11.29
CA VAL A 255 7.12 1.63 11.43
C VAL A 255 5.82 1.82 12.22
N TRP A 256 5.85 2.61 13.30
CA TRP A 256 4.67 2.93 14.09
C TRP A 256 3.61 3.70 13.30
N LEU A 257 4.00 4.73 12.53
CA LEU A 257 3.09 5.49 11.65
C LEU A 257 2.54 4.63 10.51
N PHE A 258 3.36 3.74 9.97
CA PHE A 258 2.90 2.74 8.99
C PHE A 258 1.84 1.83 9.60
N LEU A 259 2.11 1.23 10.77
CA LEU A 259 1.19 0.35 11.47
C LEU A 259 -0.08 1.09 11.96
N MET A 260 0.05 2.33 12.43
CA MET A 260 -1.07 3.17 12.84
C MET A 260 -1.97 3.53 11.66
N ASN A 261 -1.41 3.98 10.52
CA ASN A 261 -2.23 4.25 9.33
C ASN A 261 -2.87 2.96 8.80
N PHE A 262 -2.16 1.83 8.86
CA PHE A 262 -2.70 0.54 8.48
C PHE A 262 -3.89 0.11 9.36
N ALA A 263 -3.82 0.39 10.66
CA ALA A 263 -4.83 0.00 11.65
C ALA A 263 -5.97 1.01 11.86
N LEU A 264 -5.75 2.32 11.63
CA LEU A 264 -6.73 3.38 11.88
C LEU A 264 -7.60 3.71 10.66
N GLU A 265 -7.16 3.38 9.45
CA GLU A 265 -7.98 3.52 8.23
C GLU A 265 -8.70 2.19 7.89
N THR A 266 -9.22 1.53 8.92
CA THR A 266 -10.24 0.46 8.87
C THR A 266 -11.59 1.03 9.28
#